data_AF-A0A7C3DCS6-F1
#
_entry.id   AF-A0A7C3DCS6-F1
#
_cell.length_a   1.000
_cell.length_b   1.000
_cell.length_c   1.000
_cell.angle_alpha   90.00
_cell.angle_beta   90.00
_cell.angle_gamma   90.00
#
_symmetry.space_group_name_H-M   'P 1'
#
loop_
_entity.id
_entity.type
_entity.pdbx_description
1 polymer ?
#
loop_
_entity_poly.entity_id
_entity_poly.type
_entity_poly.pdbx_seq_one_letter_code
_entity_poly.pdbx_strand_id
1 'polypeptide(L)'
;MDLRRYYQELRKKEAEIEGKDIYVVSLDTADGGKAGVITHVPKAIGCRLIVEGKARLATAEEAERYEQEEERKRAEIASQEFARKIQVQVVAEPKPGRSGKSEVRS
;
A
#
# COMPACT_ATOMS: atom_id res chain seq x y z
N MET A 1 -5.51 -14.31 -30.22
CA MET A 1 -4.79 -13.05 -29.91
C MET A 1 -3.69 -12.89 -30.95
N ASP A 2 -3.68 -11.80 -31.71
CA ASP A 2 -2.56 -11.50 -32.61
C ASP A 2 -1.40 -10.93 -31.79
N LEU A 3 -0.40 -11.77 -31.52
CA LEU A 3 0.75 -11.41 -30.70
C LEU A 3 1.52 -10.22 -31.31
N ARG A 4 1.61 -10.12 -32.64
CA ARG A 4 2.32 -9.02 -33.29
C ARG A 4 1.61 -7.71 -33.03
N ARG A 5 0.28 -7.68 -33.20
CA ARG A 5 -0.53 -6.51 -32.91
C ARG A 5 -0.46 -6.13 -31.42
N TYR A 6 -0.50 -7.11 -30.52
CA TYR A 6 -0.37 -6.87 -29.08
C TYR A 6 0.94 -6.17 -28.71
N TYR A 7 2.09 -6.68 -29.17
CA TYR A 7 3.38 -6.07 -28.87
C TYR A 7 3.58 -4.70 -29.54
N GLN A 8 2.93 -4.46 -30.69
CA GLN A 8 2.91 -3.13 -31.31
C GLN A 8 2.15 -2.12 -30.45
N GLU A 9 0.94 -2.46 -30.00
CA GLU A 9 0.14 -1.61 -29.10
C GLU A 9 0.85 -1.38 -27.76
N LEU A 10 1.48 -2.41 -27.20
CA LEU A 10 2.23 -2.30 -25.95
C LEU A 10 3.39 -1.30 -26.07
N ARG A 11 4.23 -1.43 -27.11
CA ARG A 11 5.35 -0.51 -27.34
C ARG A 11 4.88 0.92 -27.59
N LYS A 12 3.77 1.08 -28.32
CA LYS A 12 3.15 2.40 -28.53
C LYS A 12 2.72 3.01 -27.20
N LYS A 13 2.06 2.24 -26.33
CA LYS A 13 1.62 2.71 -25.01
C LYS A 13 2.79 3.08 -24.10
N GLU A 14 3.84 2.28 -24.10
CA GLU A 14 5.07 2.54 -23.33
C GLU A 14 5.80 3.82 -23.79
N ALA A 15 5.68 4.19 -25.06
CA ALA A 15 6.24 5.42 -25.62
C ALA A 15 5.37 6.66 -25.35
N GLU A 16 4.04 6.50 -25.27
CA GLU A 16 3.10 7.58 -24.94
C GLU A 16 3.17 8.01 -23.47
N ILE A 17 3.56 7.09 -22.58
CA ILE A 17 3.55 7.33 -21.14
C ILE A 17 4.97 7.60 -20.64
N GLU A 18 5.14 8.79 -20.08
CA GLU A 18 6.37 9.24 -19.45
C GLU A 18 6.54 8.64 -18.04
N GLY A 19 7.77 8.61 -17.56
CA GLY A 19 8.09 8.08 -16.22
C GLY A 19 8.36 6.57 -16.18
N LYS A 20 8.79 6.12 -14.98
CA LYS A 20 9.11 4.72 -14.69
C LYS A 20 7.94 3.99 -14.04
N ASP A 21 7.16 4.70 -13.24
CA ASP A 21 6.02 4.21 -12.50
C ASP A 21 4.79 5.06 -12.82
N ILE A 22 3.63 4.42 -12.83
CA ILE A 22 2.37 5.02 -13.25
C ILE A 22 1.24 4.59 -12.32
N TYR A 23 0.21 5.42 -12.24
CA TYR A 23 -1.01 5.10 -11.51
C TYR A 23 -2.05 4.54 -12.48
N VAL A 24 -2.60 3.37 -12.15
CA VAL A 24 -3.66 2.72 -12.93
C VAL A 24 -4.90 2.48 -12.09
N VAL A 25 -6.06 2.59 -12.72
CA VAL A 25 -7.36 2.27 -12.11
C VAL A 25 -7.84 0.94 -12.66
N SER A 26 -8.13 0.00 -11.76
CA SER A 26 -8.72 -1.30 -12.15
C SER A 26 -10.09 -1.09 -12.80
N LEU A 27 -10.30 -1.76 -13.94
CA LEU A 27 -11.61 -1.87 -14.56
C LEU A 27 -12.38 -3.04 -13.92
N ASP A 28 -13.70 -3.02 -14.06
CA ASP A 28 -14.54 -4.13 -13.62
C ASP A 28 -14.25 -5.36 -14.48
N THR A 29 -13.51 -6.32 -13.91
CA THR A 29 -13.21 -7.58 -14.57
C THR A 29 -14.05 -8.69 -13.94
N ALA A 30 -14.52 -9.62 -14.78
CA ALA A 30 -15.32 -10.78 -14.34
C ALA A 30 -14.60 -11.67 -13.30
N ASP A 31 -13.30 -11.48 -13.09
CA ASP A 31 -12.46 -12.17 -12.11
C ASP A 31 -12.65 -11.69 -10.65
N GLY A 32 -13.64 -10.84 -10.37
CA GLY A 32 -13.98 -10.41 -8.99
C GLY A 32 -13.05 -9.33 -8.43
N GLY A 33 -12.29 -8.65 -9.29
CA GLY A 33 -11.49 -7.49 -8.91
C GLY A 33 -12.38 -6.32 -8.50
N LYS A 34 -12.02 -5.62 -7.42
CA LYS A 34 -12.73 -4.40 -7.03
C LYS A 34 -12.42 -3.32 -8.08
N ALA A 35 -13.41 -2.98 -8.90
CA ALA A 35 -13.31 -1.88 -9.85
C ALA A 35 -13.05 -0.54 -9.13
N GLY A 36 -12.28 0.35 -9.77
CA GLY A 36 -12.02 1.69 -9.24
C GLY A 36 -10.89 1.76 -8.20
N VAL A 37 -10.12 0.69 -8.01
CA VAL A 37 -8.93 0.73 -7.14
C VAL A 37 -7.78 1.33 -7.92
N ILE A 38 -7.24 2.43 -7.40
CA ILE A 38 -6.01 3.04 -7.91
C ILE A 38 -4.81 2.26 -7.36
N THR A 39 -3.86 1.93 -8.22
CA THR A 39 -2.63 1.23 -7.83
C THR A 39 -1.42 1.88 -8.49
N HIS A 40 -0.35 2.08 -7.72
CA HIS A 40 0.95 2.52 -8.22
C HIS A 40 1.77 1.31 -8.71
N VAL A 41 2.11 1.27 -10.00
CA VAL A 41 2.80 0.12 -10.62
C VAL A 41 3.88 0.58 -11.60
N PRO A 42 4.91 -0.26 -11.87
CA PRO A 42 5.86 0.00 -12.93
C PRO A 42 5.18 0.15 -14.28
N LYS A 43 5.68 1.06 -15.12
CA LYS A 43 5.12 1.39 -16.44
C LYS A 43 4.88 0.15 -17.30
N ALA A 44 5.83 -0.78 -17.36
CA ALA A 44 5.71 -2.00 -18.15
C ALA A 44 4.49 -2.85 -17.74
N ILE A 45 4.21 -2.95 -16.43
CA ILE A 45 3.06 -3.68 -15.90
C ILE A 45 1.78 -2.91 -16.19
N GLY A 46 1.75 -1.61 -15.92
CA GLY A 46 0.59 -0.77 -16.16
C GLY A 46 0.18 -0.71 -17.63
N CYS A 47 1.13 -0.52 -18.55
CA CYS A 47 0.88 -0.57 -19.99
C CYS A 47 0.31 -1.91 -20.44
N ARG A 48 0.83 -3.02 -19.91
CA ARG A 48 0.28 -4.35 -20.17
C ARG A 48 -1.17 -4.48 -19.70
N LEU A 49 -1.49 -4.03 -18.48
CA LEU A 49 -2.86 -4.05 -17.96
C LEU A 49 -3.82 -3.19 -18.80
N ILE A 50 -3.34 -2.05 -19.29
CA ILE A 50 -4.11 -1.16 -20.17
C ILE A 50 -4.39 -1.81 -21.52
N VAL A 51 -3.39 -2.40 -22.17
CA VAL A 51 -3.55 -3.08 -23.47
C VAL A 51 -4.42 -4.33 -23.34
N GLU A 52 -4.34 -5.03 -22.20
CA GLU A 52 -5.21 -6.17 -21.89
C GLU A 52 -6.64 -5.75 -21.51
N GLY A 53 -6.95 -4.45 -21.40
CA GLY A 53 -8.27 -3.94 -21.06
C GLY A 53 -8.69 -4.20 -19.60
N LYS A 54 -7.72 -4.45 -18.72
CA LYS A 54 -7.94 -4.72 -17.28
C LYS A 54 -7.83 -3.47 -16.42
N ALA A 55 -7.18 -2.43 -16.93
CA ALA A 55 -6.99 -1.18 -16.22
C ALA A 55 -7.00 0.01 -17.20
N ARG A 56 -7.19 1.21 -16.65
CA ARG A 56 -6.98 2.47 -17.38
C ARG A 56 -5.93 3.30 -16.67
N LEU A 57 -5.31 4.24 -17.38
CA LEU A 57 -4.46 5.25 -16.74
C LEU A 57 -5.31 6.09 -15.78
N ALA A 58 -4.78 6.34 -14.58
CA ALA A 58 -5.41 7.23 -13.62
C ALA A 58 -5.31 8.69 -14.11
N THR A 59 -6.31 9.50 -13.77
CA THR A 59 -6.24 10.94 -13.94
C THR A 59 -5.30 11.57 -12.90
N ALA A 60 -4.87 12.80 -13.11
CA ALA A 60 -4.02 13.52 -12.16
C ALA A 60 -4.68 13.64 -10.77
N GLU A 61 -5.98 13.92 -10.73
CA GLU A 61 -6.76 14.00 -9.48
C GLU A 61 -6.81 12.66 -8.74
N GLU A 62 -6.94 11.55 -9.47
CA GLU A 62 -6.94 10.21 -8.89
C GLU A 62 -5.56 9.82 -8.36
N ALA A 63 -4.50 10.16 -9.08
CA ALA A 63 -3.13 9.95 -8.61
C ALA A 63 -2.86 10.73 -7.30
N GLU A 64 -3.27 12.00 -7.25
CA GLU A 64 -3.13 12.83 -6.05
C GLU A 64 -3.91 12.27 -4.86
N ARG A 65 -5.15 11.84 -5.06
CA ARG A 65 -5.95 11.19 -4.01
C ARG A 65 -5.27 9.94 -3.47
N TYR A 66 -4.69 9.12 -4.35
CA TYR A 66 -3.96 7.92 -3.93
C TYR A 66 -2.75 8.27 -3.06
N GLU A 67 -1.97 9.28 -3.45
CA GLU A 67 -0.83 9.72 -2.65
C GLU A 67 -1.24 10.22 -1.26
N GLN A 68 -2.33 11.00 -1.17
CA GLN A 68 -2.87 11.46 0.11
C GLN A 68 -3.35 10.30 0.98
N GLU A 69 -4.02 9.30 0.41
CA GLU A 69 -4.44 8.12 1.18
C GLU A 69 -3.25 7.28 1.66
N GLU A 70 -2.22 7.10 0.84
CA GLU A 70 -1.01 6.37 1.21
C GLU A 70 -0.19 7.09 2.29
N GLU A 71 -0.17 8.43 2.27
CA GLU A 71 0.44 9.23 3.34
C GLU A 71 -0.33 9.07 4.65
N ARG A 72 -1.67 9.14 4.61
CA ARG A 72 -2.52 8.91 5.79
C ARG A 72 -2.32 7.51 6.38
N LYS A 73 -2.35 6.47 5.55
CA LYS A 73 -2.10 5.09 6.01
C LYS A 73 -0.71 4.93 6.63
N ARG A 74 0.32 5.54 6.03
CA ARG A 74 1.68 5.53 6.60
C ARG A 74 1.72 6.22 7.96
N ALA A 75 1.07 7.37 8.11
CA ALA A 75 0.98 8.08 9.39
C ALA A 75 0.24 7.25 10.45
N GLU A 76 -0.85 6.58 10.09
CA GLU A 76 -1.59 5.69 10.98
C GLU A 76 -0.75 4.50 11.44
N ILE A 77 -0.05 3.82 10.51
CA ILE A 77 0.85 2.71 10.85
C ILE A 77 1.97 3.19 11.78
N ALA A 78 2.61 4.32 11.48
CA ALA A 78 3.67 4.89 12.33
C ALA A 78 3.16 5.21 13.74
N SER A 79 1.94 5.73 13.86
CA SER A 79 1.32 6.02 15.16
C SER A 79 1.01 4.74 15.96
N GLN A 80 0.58 3.67 15.28
CA GLN A 80 0.32 2.38 15.91
C GLN A 80 1.62 1.70 16.36
N GLU A 81 2.69 1.77 15.56
CA GLU A 81 4.00 1.26 15.97
C GLU A 81 4.55 2.02 17.18
N PHE A 82 4.36 3.34 17.22
CA PHE A 82 4.76 4.17 18.35
C PHE A 82 3.95 3.83 19.62
N ALA A 83 2.63 3.71 19.51
CA ALA A 83 1.75 3.30 20.61
C ALA A 83 2.10 1.90 21.12
N ARG A 84 2.38 0.95 20.21
CA ARG A 84 2.82 -0.41 20.56
C ARG A 84 4.15 -0.40 21.30
N LYS A 85 5.12 0.43 20.89
CA LYS A 85 6.41 0.58 21.60
C LYS A 85 6.22 1.14 23.02
N ILE A 86 5.37 2.16 23.18
CA ILE A 86 5.05 2.70 24.52
C ILE A 86 4.38 1.64 25.40
N GLN A 87 3.40 0.89 24.87
CA GLN A 87 2.69 -0.14 25.64
C GLN A 87 3.63 -1.25 26.14
N VAL A 88 4.62 -1.65 25.35
CA VAL A 88 5.65 -2.61 25.79
C VAL A 88 6.51 -2.03 26.91
N GLN A 89 6.87 -0.75 26.84
CA GLN A 89 7.72 -0.10 27.84
C GLN A 89 7.01 0.10 29.19
N VAL A 90 5.71 0.40 29.19
CA VAL A 90 4.89 0.51 30.41
C VAL A 90 4.71 -0.84 31.12
N VAL A 91 4.66 -1.96 30.39
CA VAL A 91 4.61 -3.31 30.97
C VAL A 91 5.98 -3.75 31.53
N ALA A 92 7.07 -3.13 31.08
CA ALA A 92 8.43 -3.44 31.49
C ALA A 92 8.89 -2.72 32.78
N GLU A 93 8.03 -1.92 33.43
CA GLU A 93 8.27 -1.46 34.81
C GLU A 93 7.62 -2.45 35.80
N PRO A 94 8.36 -3.47 36.29
CA PRO A 94 7.85 -4.34 37.34
C PRO A 94 7.71 -3.53 38.63
N LYS A 95 6.49 -3.57 39.17
CA LYS A 95 6.07 -3.13 40.50
C LYS A 95 7.21 -3.24 41.54
N PRO A 96 7.54 -2.18 42.30
CA PRO A 96 8.44 -2.30 43.44
C PRO A 96 7.78 -3.21 44.48
N GLY A 97 8.42 -4.35 44.75
CA GLY A 97 8.00 -5.28 45.79
C GLY A 97 7.92 -4.56 47.13
N ARG A 98 6.70 -4.38 47.64
CA ARG A 98 6.45 -3.87 48.98
C ARG A 98 6.89 -4.90 50.02
N SER A 99 7.64 -4.38 50.98
CA SER A 99 8.07 -4.93 52.25
C SER A 99 7.00 -5.70 53.05
N GLY A 100 7.46 -6.67 53.84
CA GLY A 100 6.84 -6.99 55.14
C GLY A 100 6.78 -8.48 55.49
N LYS A 101 7.72 -8.97 56.32
CA LYS A 101 7.43 -9.45 57.68
C LYS A 101 8.71 -9.86 58.42
N SER A 102 8.96 -9.11 59.48
CA SER A 102 9.64 -9.55 60.69
C SER A 102 8.93 -10.77 61.28
N GLU A 103 9.67 -11.83 61.62
CA GLU A 103 9.30 -12.64 62.78
C GLU A 103 10.57 -13.19 63.45
N VAL A 104 10.67 -12.83 64.73
CA VAL A 104 11.67 -13.23 65.71
C VAL A 104 11.15 -14.49 66.42
N ARG A 105 12.08 -15.31 66.94
CA ARG A 105 11.94 -16.46 67.89
C ARG A 105 12.16 -17.83 67.20
N SER A 106 12.96 -18.75 67.72
CA SER A 106 13.47 -19.00 69.09
C SER A 106 14.87 -19.61 69.05
#